data_AF-A0A847RPY3-F1
#
_entry.id   AF-A0A847RPY3-F1
#
_cell.length_a   1.000
_cell.length_b   1.000
_cell.length_c   1.000
_cell.angle_alpha   90.00
_cell.angle_beta   90.00
_cell.angle_gamma   90.00
#
_symmetry.space_group_name_H-M   'P 1'
#
loop_
_entity.id
_entity.type
_entity.pdbx_description
1 polymer ?
#
loop_
_entity_poly.entity_id
_entity_poly.type
_entity_poly.pdbx_seq_one_letter_code
_entity_poly.pdbx_strand_id
1 'polypeptide(L)'
;MRMHRILFSTMLFLWPACAAMAQSFPGYNTSNYAGIYGVLSNPASAAGYRYKWDVNIIGADVKGGNTYVRVPKSVLLNPPPSNKWVRNQDYFLDTTANRKQNGWGMAEIVMPSVLYAIDEKQSVSFVWRVRASASGGNLPTPLANFFGNDFPNMQYRGKNLNIEKVGVGAHIWNELGFSYARTIHEGYTSRWKAGVTVKLLSGIAAGYAQVANASFVLNNRRNADITSGTLRYAYNEELDHWQKPDTRNLQLFHNNGLGFDLGVIYEYRPDNGGFGKFEGSDADEYKLRLGLSINDIGRIKYQKGAYNTDLDLRKQNINPNDITYKDKESLKQYSRRLNRYFTPIPGDDSSFVMVLPASLNLMADYNIDSRFFVSANAVIALNAGKNGLARTYATTQLLITPRYETELFGAYMPFVINHNGQADVGAGFRIGPLVVGSYSLFTTLFQHRINHSDAFVALRLNPGMLGKRNNSKGQLGCPVNY
;
A
#
# COMPACT_ATOMS: atom_id res chain seq x y z
N MET A 1 10.83 -16.34 27.49
CA MET A 1 10.49 -14.99 28.01
C MET A 1 11.18 -13.80 27.32
N ARG A 2 12.48 -13.84 26.91
CA ARG A 2 13.14 -12.65 26.30
C ARG A 2 13.00 -12.49 24.78
N MET A 3 12.45 -13.47 24.08
CA MET A 3 12.48 -13.53 22.60
C MET A 3 11.20 -13.00 21.93
N HIS A 4 10.06 -12.97 22.62
CA HIS A 4 8.82 -12.38 22.10
C HIS A 4 8.97 -10.88 21.81
N ARG A 5 9.93 -10.22 22.50
CA ARG A 5 10.36 -8.86 22.21
C ARG A 5 11.15 -8.70 20.90
N ILE A 6 11.69 -9.75 20.27
CA ILE A 6 12.62 -9.62 19.14
C ILE A 6 11.87 -9.57 17.79
N LEU A 7 10.81 -10.37 17.64
CA LEU A 7 9.80 -10.15 16.58
C LEU A 7 9.06 -8.83 16.80
N PHE A 8 8.87 -8.43 18.06
CA PHE A 8 8.25 -7.15 18.39
C PHE A 8 9.16 -5.94 18.19
N SER A 9 10.47 -5.98 18.45
CA SER A 9 11.33 -4.77 18.42
C SER A 9 11.59 -4.25 17.01
N THR A 10 11.61 -5.14 16.00
CA THR A 10 11.53 -4.74 14.58
C THR A 10 10.13 -4.29 14.16
N MET A 11 9.08 -4.63 14.91
CA MET A 11 7.75 -3.99 14.84
C MET A 11 7.65 -2.71 15.70
N LEU A 12 8.54 -2.48 16.68
CA LEU A 12 8.40 -1.43 17.69
C LEU A 12 9.11 -0.13 17.32
N PHE A 13 10.09 -0.20 16.42
CA PHE A 13 10.52 0.97 15.66
C PHE A 13 9.49 1.41 14.59
N LEU A 14 8.32 0.76 14.53
CA LEU A 14 7.14 1.15 13.74
C LEU A 14 5.92 1.54 14.61
N TRP A 15 6.11 1.93 15.88
CA TRP A 15 5.06 2.63 16.64
C TRP A 15 5.71 3.61 17.64
N PRO A 16 5.56 4.93 17.42
CA PRO A 16 4.42 5.59 18.05
C PRO A 16 3.63 6.52 17.10
N ALA A 17 2.78 5.94 16.26
CA ALA A 17 1.56 6.55 15.71
C ALA A 17 0.85 5.49 14.84
N CYS A 18 -0.48 5.46 14.83
CA CYS A 18 -1.25 4.51 14.03
C CYS A 18 -1.05 4.75 12.53
N ALA A 19 -0.15 3.98 11.92
CA ALA A 19 -0.02 3.87 10.47
C ALA A 19 0.49 2.47 10.10
N ALA A 20 -0.33 1.45 10.37
CA ALA A 20 -0.36 0.28 9.48
C ALA A 20 -1.00 0.71 8.14
N MET A 21 -0.88 -0.09 7.08
CA MET A 21 -0.59 0.54 5.79
C MET A 21 -1.30 -0.12 4.58
N ALA A 22 -2.05 0.58 3.71
CA ALA A 22 -2.80 0.02 2.54
C ALA A 22 -2.93 0.79 1.20
N GLN A 23 -3.06 0.02 0.10
CA GLN A 23 -3.58 0.49 -1.20
C GLN A 23 -4.94 1.20 -1.08
N SER A 24 -5.08 2.28 -1.84
CA SER A 24 -6.18 3.23 -1.89
C SER A 24 -7.60 2.66 -2.03
N PHE A 25 -8.39 2.82 -0.97
CA PHE A 25 -9.85 2.87 -0.91
C PHE A 25 -10.58 1.77 -1.73
N PRO A 26 -10.27 0.49 -1.49
CA PRO A 26 -10.75 -0.62 -2.30
C PRO A 26 -12.28 -0.72 -2.33
N GLY A 27 -12.83 -0.93 -3.52
CA GLY A 27 -14.28 -0.97 -3.76
C GLY A 27 -14.88 0.41 -3.98
N TYR A 28 -14.49 1.40 -3.16
CA TYR A 28 -14.87 2.81 -3.37
C TYR A 28 -14.15 3.45 -4.56
N ASN A 29 -12.89 3.08 -4.84
CA ASN A 29 -12.10 3.64 -5.94
C ASN A 29 -12.72 3.46 -7.35
N THR A 30 -13.63 2.49 -7.50
CA THR A 30 -14.39 2.25 -8.75
C THR A 30 -15.74 2.98 -8.82
N SER A 31 -16.09 3.74 -7.77
CA SER A 31 -17.33 4.53 -7.68
C SER A 31 -17.43 5.58 -8.79
N ASN A 32 -18.65 5.85 -9.30
CA ASN A 32 -18.89 7.03 -10.15
C ASN A 32 -18.67 8.34 -9.39
N TYR A 33 -18.80 8.25 -8.07
CA TYR A 33 -18.56 9.33 -7.14
C TYR A 33 -17.12 9.31 -6.63
N ALA A 34 -16.23 8.37 -7.00
CA ALA A 34 -14.87 8.26 -6.46
C ALA A 34 -14.08 9.59 -6.55
N GLY A 35 -14.26 10.32 -7.66
CA GLY A 35 -13.63 11.61 -7.90
C GLY A 35 -12.12 11.53 -7.78
N ILE A 36 -11.52 12.35 -6.93
CA ILE A 36 -10.07 12.38 -6.69
C ILE A 36 -9.48 11.00 -6.30
N TYR A 37 -10.27 10.15 -5.62
CA TYR A 37 -9.86 8.79 -5.27
C TYR A 37 -9.88 7.80 -6.44
N GLY A 38 -10.69 8.06 -7.48
CA GLY A 38 -10.66 7.29 -8.72
C GLY A 38 -9.33 7.48 -9.46
N VAL A 39 -8.84 8.72 -9.48
CA VAL A 39 -7.58 9.14 -10.15
C VAL A 39 -6.38 8.35 -9.63
N LEU A 40 -6.34 8.05 -8.32
CA LEU A 40 -5.29 7.26 -7.67
C LEU A 40 -5.16 5.84 -8.25
N SER A 41 -6.26 5.28 -8.74
CA SER A 41 -6.31 3.93 -9.33
C SER A 41 -6.20 3.96 -10.86
N ASN A 42 -6.83 4.91 -11.54
CA ASN A 42 -6.69 5.12 -12.98
C ASN A 42 -6.82 6.61 -13.30
N PRO A 43 -5.77 7.29 -13.80
CA PRO A 43 -5.82 8.73 -14.04
C PRO A 43 -6.84 9.15 -15.11
N ALA A 44 -7.24 8.26 -16.03
CA ALA A 44 -8.28 8.56 -17.01
C ALA A 44 -9.67 8.78 -16.38
N SER A 45 -9.89 8.33 -15.14
CA SER A 45 -11.16 8.53 -14.41
C SER A 45 -11.45 10.00 -14.07
N ALA A 46 -10.45 10.87 -14.10
CA ALA A 46 -10.65 12.32 -13.99
C ALA A 46 -11.44 12.89 -15.18
N ALA A 47 -11.33 12.30 -16.38
CA ALA A 47 -12.02 12.81 -17.57
C ALA A 47 -13.54 12.52 -17.53
N GLY A 48 -14.34 13.53 -17.87
CA GLY A 48 -15.80 13.44 -17.79
C GLY A 48 -16.29 13.22 -16.36
N TYR A 49 -15.61 13.77 -15.35
CA TYR A 49 -16.08 13.76 -13.97
C TYR A 49 -17.34 14.61 -13.81
N ARG A 50 -18.31 14.12 -13.04
CA ARG A 50 -19.70 14.61 -13.00
C ARG A 50 -19.88 16.00 -12.34
N TYR A 51 -18.90 16.44 -11.55
CA TYR A 51 -18.91 17.74 -10.90
C TYR A 51 -17.77 18.61 -11.38
N LYS A 52 -17.94 19.94 -11.29
CA LYS A 52 -16.90 20.91 -11.69
C LYS A 52 -15.61 20.76 -10.88
N TRP A 53 -15.73 20.35 -9.61
CA TRP A 53 -14.60 20.11 -8.72
C TRP A 53 -14.91 19.03 -7.67
N ASP A 54 -13.85 18.42 -7.12
CA ASP A 54 -13.87 17.55 -5.94
C ASP A 54 -12.62 17.86 -5.12
N VAL A 55 -12.80 18.20 -3.84
CA VAL A 55 -11.74 18.58 -2.91
C VAL A 55 -11.67 17.54 -1.81
N ASN A 56 -10.57 16.78 -1.76
CA ASN A 56 -10.22 16.02 -0.57
C ASN A 56 -9.75 16.98 0.52
N ILE A 57 -10.29 16.85 1.72
CA ILE A 57 -9.78 17.52 2.92
C ILE A 57 -8.69 16.63 3.54
N ILE A 58 -9.04 15.38 3.83
CA ILE A 58 -8.11 14.37 4.35
C ILE A 58 -8.68 12.96 4.13
N GLY A 59 -7.81 11.99 3.84
CA GLY A 59 -8.14 10.57 3.92
C GLY A 59 -6.98 9.75 4.46
N ALA A 60 -7.28 8.56 4.97
CA ALA A 60 -6.29 7.60 5.46
C ALA A 60 -6.71 6.17 5.11
N ASP A 61 -5.75 5.33 4.71
CA ASP A 61 -5.96 3.92 4.36
C ASP A 61 -4.87 3.01 4.96
N VAL A 62 -5.30 1.96 5.68
CA VAL A 62 -4.47 1.04 6.47
C VAL A 62 -4.83 -0.43 6.19
N LYS A 63 -3.85 -1.31 5.91
CA LYS A 63 -4.02 -2.78 5.86
C LYS A 63 -2.75 -3.57 6.19
N GLY A 64 -2.69 -4.12 7.40
CA GLY A 64 -1.64 -5.08 7.74
C GLY A 64 -2.02 -6.47 7.24
N GLY A 65 -1.06 -7.24 6.74
CA GLY A 65 -1.28 -8.65 6.45
C GLY A 65 -0.02 -9.50 6.56
N ASN A 66 -0.18 -10.73 7.01
CA ASN A 66 0.86 -11.74 6.98
C ASN A 66 0.25 -13.14 6.93
N THR A 67 1.06 -14.16 6.65
CA THR A 67 0.57 -15.54 6.49
C THR A 67 0.91 -16.48 7.66
N TYR A 68 1.78 -16.06 8.59
CA TYR A 68 2.39 -16.91 9.62
C TYR A 68 1.86 -16.68 11.04
N VAL A 69 1.46 -15.46 11.38
CA VAL A 69 1.00 -15.04 12.71
C VAL A 69 -0.47 -14.67 12.64
N ARG A 70 -1.29 -15.34 13.45
CA ARG A 70 -2.70 -14.98 13.70
C ARG A 70 -2.83 -14.35 15.09
N VAL A 71 -3.62 -13.29 15.23
CA VAL A 71 -3.95 -12.65 16.52
C VAL A 71 -5.46 -12.74 16.79
N PRO A 72 -5.91 -12.86 18.06
CA PRO A 72 -7.32 -12.69 18.40
C PRO A 72 -7.84 -11.31 17.97
N LYS A 73 -9.05 -11.20 17.44
CA LYS A 73 -9.60 -9.91 16.99
C LYS A 73 -9.70 -8.85 18.11
N SER A 74 -9.78 -9.25 19.38
CA SER A 74 -9.74 -8.35 20.54
C SER A 74 -8.47 -7.50 20.61
N VAL A 75 -7.36 -8.00 20.06
CA VAL A 75 -6.06 -7.31 20.03
C VAL A 75 -6.08 -6.06 19.12
N LEU A 76 -6.99 -5.97 18.15
CA LEU A 76 -7.14 -4.77 17.31
C LEU A 76 -7.63 -3.56 18.12
N LEU A 77 -8.52 -3.79 19.10
CA LEU A 77 -9.12 -2.74 19.91
C LEU A 77 -8.41 -2.56 21.25
N ASN A 78 -7.93 -3.66 21.84
CA ASN A 78 -7.24 -3.71 23.13
C ASN A 78 -5.92 -4.48 22.99
N PRO A 79 -4.90 -3.92 22.32
CA PRO A 79 -3.60 -4.57 22.18
C PRO A 79 -2.91 -4.70 23.55
N PRO A 80 -2.33 -5.86 23.89
CA PRO A 80 -1.55 -5.98 25.11
C PRO A 80 -0.27 -5.11 25.01
N PRO A 81 0.26 -4.61 26.14
CA PRO A 81 1.49 -3.82 26.14
C PRO A 81 2.63 -4.53 25.40
N SER A 82 3.43 -3.79 24.64
CA SER A 82 4.48 -4.32 23.75
C SER A 82 5.48 -5.29 24.39
N ASN A 83 5.62 -5.26 25.71
CA ASN A 83 6.48 -6.13 26.49
C ASN A 83 5.78 -7.36 27.11
N LYS A 84 4.46 -7.54 26.90
CA LYS A 84 3.61 -8.56 27.53
C LYS A 84 3.01 -9.60 26.58
N TRP A 85 3.29 -9.56 25.28
CA TRP A 85 2.73 -10.50 24.30
C TRP A 85 3.15 -11.97 24.57
N VAL A 86 2.17 -12.86 24.70
CA VAL A 86 2.32 -14.29 25.00
C VAL A 86 1.92 -15.15 23.81
N ARG A 87 2.81 -16.06 23.39
CA ARG A 87 2.53 -17.06 22.35
C ARG A 87 1.43 -18.02 22.82
N ASN A 88 0.52 -18.37 21.91
CA ASN A 88 -0.68 -19.18 22.14
C ASN A 88 -1.76 -18.52 23.02
N GLN A 89 -1.64 -17.21 23.26
CA GLN A 89 -2.66 -16.40 23.93
C GLN A 89 -2.97 -15.14 23.09
N ASP A 90 -1.99 -14.24 22.95
CA ASP A 90 -2.12 -12.99 22.20
C ASP A 90 -1.80 -13.15 20.72
N TYR A 91 -1.02 -14.18 20.37
CA TYR A 91 -0.70 -14.53 19.00
C TYR A 91 -0.44 -16.04 18.82
N PHE A 92 -0.72 -16.55 17.63
CA PHE A 92 -0.68 -17.96 17.26
C PHE A 92 0.11 -18.12 15.96
N LEU A 93 1.03 -19.08 15.93
CA LEU A 93 1.89 -19.33 14.76
C LEU A 93 1.31 -20.45 13.88
N ASP A 94 1.32 -20.25 12.57
CA ASP A 94 0.85 -21.19 11.55
C ASP A 94 1.95 -22.21 11.21
N THR A 95 2.39 -22.95 12.23
CA THR A 95 3.61 -23.78 12.17
C THR A 95 3.51 -24.99 11.24
N THR A 96 2.30 -25.41 10.88
CA THR A 96 2.01 -26.58 10.04
C THR A 96 1.71 -26.22 8.58
N ALA A 97 1.72 -24.94 8.21
CA ALA A 97 1.31 -24.49 6.89
C ALA A 97 2.25 -24.96 5.76
N ASN A 98 1.74 -25.69 4.78
CA ASN A 98 2.50 -26.13 3.60
C ASN A 98 2.57 -25.04 2.51
N ARG A 99 3.08 -23.86 2.86
CA ARG A 99 3.26 -22.72 1.94
C ARG A 99 4.48 -21.88 2.33
N LYS A 100 4.83 -20.90 1.48
CA LYS A 100 5.78 -19.85 1.84
C LYS A 100 5.07 -18.77 2.67
N GLN A 101 5.85 -18.14 3.54
CA GLN A 101 5.41 -17.13 4.49
C GLN A 101 5.81 -15.73 4.01
N ASN A 102 4.84 -14.83 4.03
CA ASN A 102 4.93 -13.46 3.54
C ASN A 102 4.30 -12.49 4.56
N GLY A 103 4.74 -11.22 4.53
CA GLY A 103 4.20 -10.11 5.32
C GLY A 103 4.19 -8.82 4.50
N TRP A 104 3.15 -7.99 4.65
CA TRP A 104 2.85 -6.90 3.72
C TRP A 104 1.97 -5.78 4.34
N GLY A 105 2.08 -4.56 3.79
CA GLY A 105 1.27 -3.35 4.02
C GLY A 105 1.78 -2.14 3.20
N MET A 106 0.93 -1.19 2.74
CA MET A 106 1.29 -0.06 1.83
C MET A 106 0.43 1.26 1.93
N ALA A 107 0.50 2.09 2.99
CA ALA A 107 -0.44 3.20 3.31
C ALA A 107 -0.45 4.37 2.36
N GLU A 108 -1.47 5.17 2.68
CA GLU A 108 -1.49 6.59 2.46
C GLU A 108 -2.26 7.35 3.54
N ILE A 109 -1.78 8.55 3.83
CA ILE A 109 -2.63 9.68 4.19
C ILE A 109 -2.73 10.54 2.93
N VAL A 110 -3.95 10.69 2.40
CA VAL A 110 -4.24 11.60 1.29
C VAL A 110 -4.52 12.97 1.91
N MET A 111 -3.57 13.89 1.72
CA MET A 111 -3.59 15.26 2.21
C MET A 111 -4.53 16.13 1.34
N PRO A 112 -4.74 17.42 1.65
CA PRO A 112 -5.57 18.31 0.83
C PRO A 112 -5.22 18.21 -0.65
N SER A 113 -6.20 17.82 -1.46
CA SER A 113 -6.04 17.44 -2.87
C SER A 113 -7.27 17.87 -3.66
N VAL A 114 -7.13 18.15 -4.95
CA VAL A 114 -8.22 18.70 -5.79
C VAL A 114 -8.25 18.06 -7.16
N LEU A 115 -9.45 17.70 -7.61
CA LEU A 115 -9.80 17.42 -9.01
C LEU A 115 -10.64 18.60 -9.52
N TYR A 116 -10.29 19.12 -10.69
CA TYR A 116 -11.00 20.22 -11.35
C TYR A 116 -11.24 19.89 -12.82
N ALA A 117 -12.51 19.94 -13.22
CA ALA A 117 -12.90 19.77 -14.62
C ALA A 117 -12.80 21.12 -15.35
N ILE A 118 -11.93 21.19 -16.36
CA ILE A 118 -11.72 22.41 -17.16
C ILE A 118 -12.96 22.65 -18.04
N ASP A 119 -13.34 21.63 -18.80
CA ASP A 119 -14.54 21.53 -19.64
C ASP A 119 -15.09 20.09 -19.54
N GLU A 120 -16.16 19.75 -20.26
CA GLU A 120 -16.78 18.42 -20.12
C GLU A 120 -15.89 17.26 -20.62
N LYS A 121 -14.82 17.56 -21.35
CA LYS A 121 -13.85 16.59 -21.90
C LYS A 121 -12.56 16.52 -21.09
N GLN A 122 -12.14 17.61 -20.45
CA GLN A 122 -10.79 17.80 -19.91
C GLN A 122 -10.79 18.04 -18.40
N SER A 123 -9.86 17.43 -17.68
CA SER A 123 -9.74 17.62 -16.24
C SER A 123 -8.29 17.55 -15.78
N VAL A 124 -7.99 18.30 -14.72
CA VAL A 124 -6.68 18.31 -14.05
C VAL A 124 -6.87 17.98 -12.58
N SER A 125 -5.86 17.37 -11.95
CA SER A 125 -5.86 17.18 -10.51
C SER A 125 -4.48 17.36 -9.90
N PHE A 126 -4.49 17.79 -8.64
CA PHE A 126 -3.34 17.78 -7.75
C PHE A 126 -3.65 16.84 -6.57
N VAL A 127 -2.74 15.92 -6.29
CA VAL A 127 -2.81 14.99 -5.17
C VAL A 127 -1.55 15.13 -4.33
N TRP A 128 -1.70 15.32 -3.02
CA TRP A 128 -0.61 15.11 -2.07
C TRP A 128 -0.90 13.87 -1.24
N ARG A 129 0.03 12.90 -1.23
CA ARG A 129 -0.02 11.72 -0.36
C ARG A 129 1.24 11.61 0.48
N VAL A 130 1.09 11.23 1.74
CA VAL A 130 2.18 10.65 2.55
C VAL A 130 1.96 9.15 2.54
N ARG A 131 2.86 8.40 1.90
CA ARG A 131 2.75 6.94 1.73
C ARG A 131 3.84 6.24 2.52
N ALA A 132 3.57 5.01 2.92
CA ALA A 132 4.67 4.06 3.09
C ALA A 132 4.29 2.67 2.67
N SER A 133 5.27 1.79 2.61
CA SER A 133 5.11 0.40 2.21
C SER A 133 6.11 -0.47 2.94
N ALA A 134 5.69 -1.66 3.33
CA ALA A 134 6.51 -2.69 3.91
C ALA A 134 6.08 -4.03 3.29
N SER A 135 7.00 -4.76 2.69
CA SER A 135 6.69 -6.02 2.03
C SER A 135 7.88 -6.97 2.09
N GLY A 136 7.63 -8.25 2.36
CA GLY A 136 8.66 -9.26 2.37
C GLY A 136 8.12 -10.68 2.50
N GLY A 137 8.99 -11.65 2.30
CA GLY A 137 8.59 -13.06 2.34
C GLY A 137 9.44 -13.96 1.48
N ASN A 138 8.77 -14.88 0.77
CA ASN A 138 9.34 -16.08 0.15
C ASN A 138 10.00 -17.03 1.17
N LEU A 139 9.61 -16.96 2.45
CA LEU A 139 10.20 -17.71 3.57
C LEU A 139 9.45 -19.05 3.79
N PRO A 140 10.04 -20.24 3.53
CA PRO A 140 9.39 -21.52 3.82
C PRO A 140 8.97 -21.65 5.30
N THR A 141 7.81 -22.24 5.59
CA THR A 141 7.35 -22.47 6.98
C THR A 141 8.38 -23.14 7.89
N PRO A 142 9.20 -24.13 7.46
CA PRO A 142 10.26 -24.68 8.30
C PRO A 142 11.29 -23.64 8.77
N LEU A 143 11.62 -22.65 7.93
CA LEU A 143 12.49 -21.54 8.30
C LEU A 143 11.75 -20.52 9.18
N ALA A 144 10.46 -20.24 8.90
CA ALA A 144 9.64 -19.42 9.78
C ALA A 144 9.53 -20.03 11.20
N ASN A 145 9.41 -21.36 11.31
CA ASN A 145 9.43 -22.09 12.58
C ASN A 145 10.81 -22.10 13.27
N PHE A 146 11.90 -22.02 12.50
CA PHE A 146 13.24 -21.91 13.04
C PHE A 146 13.46 -20.56 13.76
N PHE A 147 13.01 -19.46 13.14
CA PHE A 147 13.16 -18.10 13.67
C PHE A 147 12.02 -17.65 14.62
N GLY A 148 10.78 -18.05 14.34
CA GLY A 148 9.59 -17.49 14.96
C GLY A 148 9.01 -18.29 16.13
N ASN A 149 9.18 -19.62 16.15
CA ASN A 149 8.66 -20.43 17.25
C ASN A 149 9.50 -20.23 18.52
N ASP A 150 10.72 -20.76 18.56
CA ASP A 150 11.64 -20.66 19.70
C ASP A 150 13.11 -20.59 19.22
N PHE A 151 13.53 -19.44 18.67
CA PHE A 151 14.86 -19.25 18.10
C PHE A 151 16.02 -19.33 19.13
N PRO A 152 17.13 -20.01 18.78
CA PRO A 152 17.26 -20.94 17.67
C PRO A 152 16.52 -22.26 17.97
N ASN A 153 15.61 -22.66 17.07
CA ASN A 153 14.69 -23.78 17.35
C ASN A 153 15.41 -25.12 17.26
N MET A 154 15.57 -25.77 18.42
CA MET A 154 16.27 -27.05 18.58
C MET A 154 15.62 -28.23 17.85
N GLN A 155 14.37 -28.13 17.38
CA GLN A 155 13.75 -29.14 16.50
C GLN A 155 14.43 -29.23 15.12
N TYR A 156 15.26 -28.25 14.77
CA TYR A 156 16.07 -28.19 13.55
C TYR A 156 17.56 -28.45 13.80
N ARG A 157 17.95 -28.89 15.00
CA ARG A 157 19.33 -29.29 15.31
C ARG A 157 19.82 -30.35 14.32
N GLY A 158 21.03 -30.17 13.77
CA GLY A 158 21.67 -31.10 12.83
C GLY A 158 21.02 -31.18 11.44
N LYS A 159 19.97 -30.40 11.17
CA LYS A 159 19.35 -30.30 9.83
C LYS A 159 20.00 -29.17 9.05
N ASN A 160 20.30 -29.42 7.78
CA ASN A 160 20.72 -28.34 6.89
C ASN A 160 19.50 -27.48 6.49
N LEU A 161 19.58 -26.18 6.72
CA LEU A 161 18.54 -25.21 6.46
C LEU A 161 18.98 -24.26 5.35
N ASN A 162 18.20 -24.23 4.25
CA ASN A 162 18.55 -23.52 3.02
C ASN A 162 17.58 -22.36 2.76
N ILE A 163 18.12 -21.15 2.65
CA ILE A 163 17.42 -19.94 2.21
C ILE A 163 17.85 -19.67 0.76
N GLU A 164 17.00 -20.05 -0.20
CA GLU A 164 17.16 -19.67 -1.61
C GLU A 164 17.25 -18.14 -1.74
N LYS A 165 16.18 -17.45 -1.32
CA LYS A 165 16.09 -15.99 -1.34
C LYS A 165 14.96 -15.52 -0.42
N VAL A 166 15.27 -14.74 0.61
CA VAL A 166 14.27 -14.09 1.46
C VAL A 166 14.61 -12.61 1.53
N GLY A 167 13.62 -11.76 1.32
CA GLY A 167 13.80 -10.30 1.32
C GLY A 167 12.68 -9.60 2.08
N VAL A 168 13.04 -8.48 2.69
CA VAL A 168 12.13 -7.48 3.26
C VAL A 168 12.53 -6.11 2.73
N GLY A 169 11.55 -5.27 2.42
CA GLY A 169 11.73 -3.87 2.06
C GLY A 169 10.72 -3.01 2.81
N ALA A 170 11.13 -1.82 3.22
CA ALA A 170 10.30 -0.80 3.84
C ALA A 170 10.64 0.58 3.23
N HIS A 171 9.63 1.43 3.00
CA HIS A 171 9.78 2.68 2.26
C HIS A 171 8.68 3.66 2.67
N ILE A 172 9.02 4.84 3.20
CA ILE A 172 8.14 5.99 3.52
C ILE A 172 8.49 7.15 2.57
N TRP A 173 7.51 7.75 1.90
CA TRP A 173 7.71 8.87 0.99
C TRP A 173 6.50 9.83 0.91
N ASN A 174 6.80 11.10 0.65
CA ASN A 174 5.84 12.07 0.13
C ASN A 174 5.69 11.91 -1.38
N GLU A 175 4.47 12.09 -1.88
CA GLU A 175 4.12 12.05 -3.30
C GLU A 175 3.25 13.26 -3.64
N LEU A 176 3.72 14.08 -4.59
CA LEU A 176 2.98 15.20 -5.17
C LEU A 176 2.64 14.84 -6.63
N GLY A 177 1.42 14.37 -6.85
CA GLY A 177 0.90 13.94 -8.14
C GLY A 177 0.16 15.06 -8.86
N PHE A 178 0.52 15.31 -10.12
CA PHE A 178 -0.17 16.21 -11.03
C PHE A 178 -0.73 15.38 -12.18
N SER A 179 -2.05 15.34 -12.34
CA SER A 179 -2.70 14.56 -13.38
C SER A 179 -3.42 15.43 -14.39
N TYR A 180 -3.42 14.99 -15.64
CA TYR A 180 -4.26 15.51 -16.71
C TYR A 180 -4.97 14.33 -17.39
N ALA A 181 -6.26 14.49 -17.65
CA ALA A 181 -7.07 13.49 -18.31
C ALA A 181 -8.03 14.13 -19.31
N ARG A 182 -8.31 13.39 -20.39
CA ARG A 182 -9.20 13.85 -21.47
C ARG A 182 -10.03 12.72 -22.07
N THR A 183 -11.27 13.02 -22.43
CA THR A 183 -12.07 12.24 -23.38
C THR A 183 -11.44 12.38 -24.77
N ILE A 184 -10.75 11.32 -25.22
CA ILE A 184 -9.97 11.30 -26.48
C ILE A 184 -10.81 10.95 -27.71
N HIS A 185 -11.89 10.19 -27.53
CA HIS A 185 -12.85 9.88 -28.59
C HIS A 185 -14.25 9.72 -28.00
N GLU A 186 -15.26 10.14 -28.74
CA GLU A 186 -16.66 10.01 -28.39
C GLU A 186 -17.48 9.76 -29.65
N GLY A 187 -18.05 8.57 -29.74
CA GLY A 187 -19.00 8.16 -30.77
C GLY A 187 -20.41 8.05 -30.19
N TYR A 188 -21.36 7.56 -31.00
CA TYR A 188 -22.77 7.51 -30.62
C TYR A 188 -23.06 6.65 -29.38
N THR A 189 -22.35 5.54 -29.19
CA THR A 189 -22.51 4.61 -28.06
C THR A 189 -21.23 4.32 -27.28
N SER A 190 -20.13 5.02 -27.58
CA SER A 190 -18.83 4.74 -26.98
C SER A 190 -18.05 5.99 -26.64
N ARG A 191 -17.40 5.99 -25.48
CA ARG A 191 -16.51 7.06 -25.01
C ARG A 191 -15.18 6.48 -24.58
N TRP A 192 -14.09 7.05 -25.07
CA TRP A 192 -12.72 6.71 -24.68
C TRP A 192 -12.10 7.88 -23.91
N LYS A 193 -11.51 7.56 -22.76
CA LYS A 193 -10.81 8.49 -21.88
C LYS A 193 -9.37 8.04 -21.74
N ALA A 194 -8.44 8.97 -21.72
CA ALA A 194 -7.04 8.72 -21.38
C ALA A 194 -6.57 9.71 -20.31
N GLY A 195 -5.61 9.31 -19.49
CA GLY A 195 -5.02 10.17 -18.47
C GLY A 195 -3.60 9.77 -18.11
N VAL A 196 -2.86 10.76 -17.61
CA VAL A 196 -1.48 10.62 -17.14
C VAL A 196 -1.34 11.37 -15.82
N THR A 197 -0.56 10.81 -14.89
CA THR A 197 -0.09 11.51 -13.68
C THR A 197 1.42 11.54 -13.67
N VAL A 198 2.00 12.72 -13.44
CA VAL A 198 3.42 12.90 -13.12
C VAL A 198 3.53 13.11 -11.61
N LYS A 199 4.42 12.36 -10.96
CA LYS A 199 4.63 12.39 -9.51
C LYS A 199 6.02 12.90 -9.18
N LEU A 200 6.09 13.97 -8.39
CA LEU A 200 7.30 14.35 -7.68
C LEU A 200 7.32 13.54 -6.37
N LEU A 201 8.37 12.75 -6.18
CA LEU A 201 8.54 11.89 -5.00
C LEU A 201 9.60 12.50 -4.09
N SER A 202 9.37 12.49 -2.78
CA SER A 202 10.36 12.90 -1.78
C SER A 202 10.45 11.84 -0.69
N GLY A 203 11.64 11.24 -0.56
CA GLY A 203 11.90 10.11 0.31
C GLY A 203 12.14 10.50 1.76
N ILE A 204 11.35 9.93 2.68
CA ILE A 204 11.48 10.15 4.13
C ILE A 204 12.36 9.05 4.76
N ALA A 205 11.99 7.79 4.54
CA ALA A 205 12.73 6.65 5.07
C ALA A 205 12.70 5.49 4.07
N ALA A 206 13.74 4.71 4.01
CA ALA A 206 13.85 3.57 3.14
C ALA A 206 14.85 2.56 3.71
N GLY A 207 14.55 1.28 3.53
CA GLY A 207 15.51 0.23 3.79
C GLY A 207 15.09 -1.11 3.19
N TYR A 208 16.07 -1.96 2.96
CA TYR A 208 15.85 -3.35 2.57
C TYR A 208 16.88 -4.25 3.26
N ALA A 209 16.50 -5.51 3.45
CA ALA A 209 17.42 -6.57 3.80
C ALA A 209 17.05 -7.84 3.02
N GLN A 210 18.04 -8.51 2.45
CA GLN A 210 17.87 -9.73 1.69
C GLN A 210 18.95 -10.74 2.02
N VAL A 211 18.55 -11.97 2.34
CA VAL A 211 19.45 -13.12 2.42
C VAL A 211 19.23 -13.99 1.18
N ALA A 212 20.31 -14.34 0.49
CA ALA A 212 20.29 -15.18 -0.70
C ALA A 212 21.34 -16.29 -0.64
N ASN A 213 21.01 -17.45 -1.23
CA ASN A 213 21.86 -18.64 -1.33
C ASN A 213 22.52 -19.07 -0.01
N ALA A 214 21.79 -18.91 1.11
CA ALA A 214 22.34 -19.20 2.43
C ALA A 214 22.02 -20.63 2.88
N SER A 215 23.02 -21.33 3.40
CA SER A 215 22.95 -22.72 3.86
C SER A 215 23.58 -22.81 5.24
N PHE A 216 22.84 -23.28 6.24
CA PHE A 216 23.29 -23.28 7.64
C PHE A 216 22.77 -24.47 8.45
N VAL A 217 23.54 -24.87 9.47
CA VAL A 217 23.22 -25.97 10.39
C VAL A 217 23.24 -25.45 11.82
N LEU A 218 22.20 -25.77 12.60
CA LEU A 218 22.19 -25.54 14.05
C LEU A 218 22.81 -26.72 14.79
N ASN A 219 23.96 -26.53 15.44
CA ASN A 219 24.62 -27.58 16.22
C ASN A 219 24.09 -27.61 17.67
N ASN A 220 23.88 -26.45 18.29
CA ASN A 220 23.19 -26.27 19.58
C ASN A 220 22.72 -24.81 19.77
N ARG A 221 22.06 -24.48 20.90
CA ARG A 221 21.49 -23.14 21.16
C ARG A 221 22.49 -21.95 21.09
N ARG A 222 23.80 -22.21 21.14
CA ARG A 222 24.88 -21.22 21.12
C ARG A 222 25.92 -21.50 20.01
N ASN A 223 25.65 -22.43 19.11
CA ASN A 223 26.58 -22.82 18.05
C ASN A 223 25.82 -23.25 16.79
N ALA A 224 26.11 -22.58 15.68
CA ALA A 224 25.66 -22.90 14.35
C ALA A 224 26.78 -22.60 13.35
N ASP A 225 26.72 -23.23 12.19
CA ASP A 225 27.64 -22.98 11.08
C ASP A 225 26.86 -22.48 9.87
N ILE A 226 27.36 -21.43 9.22
CA ILE A 226 26.86 -20.93 7.94
C ILE A 226 27.89 -21.29 6.87
N THR A 227 27.49 -22.18 5.96
CA THR A 227 28.35 -22.76 4.91
C THR A 227 28.37 -21.92 3.63
N SER A 228 27.28 -21.20 3.35
CA SER A 228 27.16 -20.22 2.28
C SER A 228 26.15 -19.14 2.66
N GLY A 229 26.18 -18.01 1.97
CA GLY A 229 25.11 -17.01 2.01
C GLY A 229 25.60 -15.58 1.82
N THR A 230 24.76 -14.75 1.21
CA THR A 230 24.98 -13.31 1.11
C THR A 230 23.84 -12.57 1.77
N LEU A 231 24.14 -11.67 2.70
CA LEU A 231 23.21 -10.68 3.23
C LEU A 231 23.45 -9.34 2.55
N ARG A 232 22.45 -8.84 1.82
CA ARG A 232 22.45 -7.50 1.25
C ARG A 232 21.52 -6.62 2.05
N TYR A 233 22.01 -5.50 2.56
CA TYR A 233 21.15 -4.56 3.28
C TYR A 233 21.57 -3.12 3.06
N ALA A 234 20.58 -2.23 3.05
CA ALA A 234 20.81 -0.80 3.15
C ALA A 234 19.61 -0.11 3.79
N TYR A 235 19.86 1.07 4.32
CA TYR A 235 18.85 2.01 4.79
C TYR A 235 19.35 3.45 4.58
N ASN A 236 18.46 4.43 4.52
CA ASN A 236 18.83 5.81 4.22
C ASN A 236 19.49 6.52 5.42
N GLU A 237 20.49 7.36 5.16
CA GLU A 237 21.33 7.96 6.21
C GLU A 237 20.55 8.80 7.23
N GLU A 238 19.39 9.35 6.87
CA GLU A 238 18.54 10.14 7.74
C GLU A 238 17.98 9.31 8.93
N LEU A 239 17.90 7.99 8.80
CA LEU A 239 17.54 7.10 9.92
C LEU A 239 18.63 7.03 11.01
N ASP A 240 19.89 7.38 10.72
CA ASP A 240 20.93 7.56 11.75
C ASP A 240 20.73 8.85 12.57
N HIS A 241 19.96 9.80 12.05
CA HIS A 241 19.78 11.16 12.57
C HIS A 241 18.31 11.50 12.86
N TRP A 242 17.47 10.47 13.00
CA TRP A 242 16.02 10.59 13.12
C TRP A 242 15.59 11.42 14.33
N GLN A 243 14.85 12.50 14.07
CA GLN A 243 14.50 13.51 15.07
C GLN A 243 13.18 13.18 15.78
N LYS A 244 13.05 13.67 17.04
CA LYS A 244 11.77 13.74 17.75
C LYS A 244 11.26 15.20 17.83
N PRO A 245 9.94 15.45 17.75
CA PRO A 245 8.88 14.50 17.38
C PRO A 245 9.02 14.00 15.94
N ASP A 246 8.49 12.81 15.66
CA ASP A 246 8.71 12.09 14.39
C ASP A 246 8.26 12.89 13.15
N THR A 247 7.31 13.81 13.31
CA THR A 247 6.82 14.72 12.29
C THR A 247 7.90 15.64 11.70
N ARG A 248 9.00 15.91 12.42
CA ARG A 248 10.14 16.70 11.90
C ARG A 248 10.87 16.05 10.73
N ASN A 249 10.72 14.74 10.54
CA ASN A 249 11.34 13.98 9.47
C ASN A 249 10.44 13.88 8.22
N LEU A 250 9.18 14.34 8.27
CA LEU A 250 8.22 14.30 7.16
C LEU A 250 8.45 15.43 6.13
N GLN A 251 9.71 15.75 5.85
CA GLN A 251 10.11 16.87 5.01
C GLN A 251 9.76 16.62 3.53
N LEU A 252 9.50 17.71 2.79
CA LEU A 252 9.29 17.70 1.35
C LEU A 252 10.60 18.04 0.62
N PHE A 253 10.69 17.62 -0.63
CA PHE A 253 11.81 17.89 -1.55
C PHE A 253 13.19 17.34 -1.13
N HIS A 254 13.22 16.43 -0.14
CA HIS A 254 14.39 15.65 0.25
C HIS A 254 14.37 14.24 -0.37
N ASN A 255 15.53 13.63 -0.65
CA ASN A 255 15.67 12.37 -1.43
C ASN A 255 14.69 12.29 -2.62
N ASN A 256 14.96 13.07 -3.66
CA ASN A 256 14.00 13.27 -4.74
C ASN A 256 13.93 12.09 -5.73
N GLY A 257 12.74 11.83 -6.24
CA GLY A 257 12.46 10.84 -7.26
C GLY A 257 11.32 11.28 -8.18
N LEU A 258 11.11 10.51 -9.25
CA LEU A 258 10.01 10.70 -10.18
C LEU A 258 9.19 9.42 -10.29
N GLY A 259 7.88 9.58 -10.45
CA GLY A 259 6.94 8.50 -10.72
C GLY A 259 5.90 8.90 -11.76
N PHE A 260 5.30 7.90 -12.41
CA PHE A 260 4.30 8.09 -13.45
C PHE A 260 3.16 7.09 -13.32
N ASP A 261 1.93 7.55 -13.57
CA ASP A 261 0.76 6.71 -13.80
C ASP A 261 0.22 6.98 -15.21
N LEU A 262 -0.25 5.93 -15.87
CA LEU A 262 -0.88 5.98 -17.19
C LEU A 262 -2.20 5.22 -17.12
N GLY A 263 -3.24 5.73 -17.78
CA GLY A 263 -4.56 5.13 -17.74
C GLY A 263 -5.38 5.36 -18.99
N VAL A 264 -6.19 4.37 -19.33
CA VAL A 264 -7.22 4.43 -20.37
C VAL A 264 -8.52 3.84 -19.79
N ILE A 265 -9.65 4.43 -20.16
CA ILE A 265 -11.00 3.92 -19.85
C ILE A 265 -11.84 3.93 -21.14
N TYR A 266 -12.58 2.84 -21.35
CA TYR A 266 -13.63 2.70 -22.34
C TYR A 266 -14.99 2.63 -21.63
N GLU A 267 -15.96 3.41 -22.08
CA GLU A 267 -17.34 3.42 -21.60
C GLU A 267 -18.28 3.13 -22.77
N TYR A 268 -19.12 2.08 -22.62
CA TYR A 268 -20.25 1.80 -23.51
C TYR A 268 -21.50 2.45 -22.93
N ARG A 269 -22.11 3.37 -23.68
CA ARG A 269 -23.27 4.19 -23.29
C ARG A 269 -24.38 3.95 -24.33
N PRO A 270 -25.34 3.03 -24.08
CA PRO A 270 -26.39 2.72 -25.07
C PRO A 270 -27.36 3.89 -25.26
N ASP A 271 -27.70 4.56 -24.16
CA ASP A 271 -28.55 5.74 -24.11
C ASP A 271 -27.64 6.98 -24.14
N ASN A 272 -27.82 7.84 -25.14
CA ASN A 272 -26.88 8.91 -25.45
C ASN A 272 -27.37 10.27 -24.89
N GLY A 273 -27.04 10.58 -23.64
CA GLY A 273 -27.19 11.93 -23.07
C GLY A 273 -26.14 12.95 -23.56
N GLY A 274 -25.13 12.51 -24.33
CA GLY A 274 -24.05 13.38 -24.79
C GLY A 274 -23.22 13.97 -23.64
N PHE A 275 -22.99 15.29 -23.68
CA PHE A 275 -22.45 16.08 -22.58
C PHE A 275 -23.58 16.76 -21.79
N GLY A 276 -24.10 16.05 -20.80
CA GLY A 276 -24.83 16.68 -19.70
C GLY A 276 -23.99 17.80 -19.11
N LYS A 277 -24.61 18.97 -18.91
CA LYS A 277 -23.94 20.12 -18.27
C LYS A 277 -23.40 19.70 -16.90
N PHE A 278 -22.33 20.37 -16.45
CA PHE A 278 -21.96 20.32 -15.03
C PHE A 278 -23.19 20.58 -14.16
N GLU A 279 -23.56 19.60 -13.33
CA GLU A 279 -24.87 19.47 -12.65
C GLU A 279 -26.07 19.00 -13.50
N GLY A 280 -25.97 17.84 -14.17
CA GLY A 280 -27.12 17.17 -14.78
C GLY A 280 -26.84 15.77 -15.31
N SER A 281 -27.54 14.76 -14.74
CA SER A 281 -27.84 13.40 -15.22
C SER A 281 -26.72 12.48 -15.79
N ASP A 282 -25.88 12.91 -16.74
CA ASP A 282 -25.46 11.97 -17.81
C ASP A 282 -24.14 11.22 -17.53
N ALA A 283 -23.37 11.62 -16.52
CA ALA A 283 -22.04 11.07 -16.25
C ALA A 283 -22.02 9.58 -15.83
N ASP A 284 -23.17 9.03 -15.41
CA ASP A 284 -23.32 7.65 -14.92
C ASP A 284 -24.00 6.73 -15.96
N GLU A 285 -24.37 7.23 -17.15
CA GLU A 285 -25.14 6.53 -18.19
C GLU A 285 -24.38 5.41 -18.94
N TYR A 286 -23.16 5.08 -18.54
CA TYR A 286 -22.51 3.89 -19.11
C TYR A 286 -23.23 2.63 -18.62
N LYS A 287 -23.41 1.66 -19.52
CA LYS A 287 -23.86 0.31 -19.19
C LYS A 287 -22.69 -0.59 -18.78
N LEU A 288 -21.55 -0.39 -19.42
CA LEU A 288 -20.29 -1.08 -19.12
C LEU A 288 -19.12 -0.08 -19.20
N ARG A 289 -18.22 -0.15 -18.23
CA ARG A 289 -16.96 0.60 -18.19
C ARG A 289 -15.80 -0.36 -18.01
N LEU A 290 -14.82 -0.29 -18.90
CA LEU A 290 -13.58 -1.06 -18.85
C LEU A 290 -12.41 -0.10 -18.65
N GLY A 291 -11.49 -0.41 -17.74
CA GLY A 291 -10.33 0.42 -17.43
C GLY A 291 -9.04 -0.39 -17.41
N LEU A 292 -7.98 0.20 -17.94
CA LEU A 292 -6.62 -0.29 -17.82
C LEU A 292 -5.72 0.86 -17.37
N SER A 293 -4.93 0.64 -16.31
CA SER A 293 -3.91 1.60 -15.89
C SER A 293 -2.65 0.90 -15.41
N ILE A 294 -1.52 1.57 -15.57
CA ILE A 294 -0.26 1.20 -14.93
C ILE A 294 0.10 2.34 -13.98
N ASN A 295 0.27 2.01 -12.70
CA ASN A 295 0.50 2.98 -11.64
C ASN A 295 1.85 2.73 -10.98
N ASP A 296 2.39 3.78 -10.36
CA ASP A 296 3.61 3.76 -9.56
C ASP A 296 4.86 3.33 -10.33
N ILE A 297 4.94 3.71 -11.63
CA ILE A 297 6.18 3.58 -12.41
C ILE A 297 7.17 4.64 -11.94
N GLY A 298 7.93 4.35 -10.89
CA GLY A 298 8.83 5.34 -10.28
C GLY A 298 9.89 4.77 -9.36
N ARG A 299 10.83 5.63 -8.97
CA ARG A 299 11.95 5.28 -8.09
C ARG A 299 12.46 6.49 -7.32
N ILE A 300 12.98 6.25 -6.13
CA ILE A 300 13.63 7.25 -5.27
C ILE A 300 15.06 6.79 -4.98
N LYS A 301 16.02 7.71 -5.12
CA LYS A 301 17.43 7.48 -4.76
C LYS A 301 17.69 8.01 -3.35
N TYR A 302 18.42 7.24 -2.55
CA TYR A 302 18.79 7.54 -1.18
C TYR A 302 20.30 7.38 -0.97
N GLN A 303 20.91 8.22 -0.13
CA GLN A 303 22.25 7.95 0.39
C GLN A 303 22.22 6.85 1.45
N LYS A 304 23.22 5.97 1.46
CA LYS A 304 23.32 4.89 2.43
C LYS A 304 23.85 5.42 3.77
N GLY A 305 23.24 4.97 4.87
CA GLY A 305 23.86 5.07 6.21
C GLY A 305 25.27 4.46 6.24
N ALA A 306 26.16 5.04 7.06
CA ALA A 306 27.63 4.92 6.97
C ALA A 306 28.23 3.51 7.17
N TYR A 307 27.43 2.51 7.53
CA TYR A 307 27.87 1.12 7.68
C TYR A 307 27.11 0.13 6.79
N ASN A 308 26.30 0.59 5.83
CA ASN A 308 25.59 -0.32 4.93
C ASN A 308 26.54 -0.96 3.91
N THR A 309 26.47 -2.28 3.78
CA THR A 309 27.33 -3.05 2.88
C THR A 309 26.67 -4.42 2.61
N ASP A 310 27.11 -5.09 1.55
CA ASP A 310 26.81 -6.51 1.35
C ASP A 310 27.77 -7.34 2.23
N LEU A 311 27.28 -8.42 2.82
CA LEU A 311 28.03 -9.28 3.74
C LEU A 311 28.06 -10.72 3.24
N ASP A 312 29.25 -11.31 3.23
CA ASP A 312 29.42 -12.76 3.13
C ASP A 312 29.18 -13.38 4.51
N LEU A 313 28.18 -14.26 4.58
CA LEU A 313 27.71 -14.87 5.82
C LEU A 313 28.52 -16.11 6.23
N ARG A 314 29.44 -16.59 5.39
CA ARG A 314 30.23 -17.81 5.66
C ARG A 314 31.01 -17.69 6.96
N LYS A 315 30.59 -18.45 7.98
CA LYS A 315 31.23 -18.45 9.30
C LYS A 315 30.86 -19.68 10.11
N GLN A 316 31.85 -20.29 10.72
CA GLN A 316 31.68 -21.42 11.65
C GLN A 316 31.57 -20.96 13.10
N ASN A 317 31.04 -21.81 13.96
CA ASN A 317 30.93 -21.62 15.40
C ASN A 317 30.24 -20.32 15.82
N ILE A 318 29.25 -19.86 15.05
CA ILE A 318 28.49 -18.66 15.39
C ILE A 318 27.50 -18.96 16.52
N ASN A 319 27.35 -18.01 17.44
CA ASN A 319 26.25 -18.03 18.41
C ASN A 319 25.05 -17.30 17.76
N PRO A 320 23.90 -17.98 17.52
CA PRO A 320 22.77 -17.36 16.82
C PRO A 320 22.21 -16.10 17.49
N ASN A 321 22.46 -15.90 18.80
CA ASN A 321 22.03 -14.71 19.53
C ASN A 321 22.93 -13.49 19.22
N ASP A 322 24.17 -13.69 18.78
CA ASP A 322 25.12 -12.59 18.52
C ASP A 322 24.84 -11.87 17.20
N ILE A 323 23.93 -12.41 16.37
CA ILE A 323 23.43 -11.79 15.14
C ILE A 323 22.01 -11.22 15.30
N THR A 324 21.31 -11.46 16.41
CA THR A 324 19.99 -10.83 16.63
C THR A 324 20.13 -9.32 16.90
N TYR A 325 19.12 -8.55 16.52
CA TYR A 325 18.99 -7.13 16.90
C TYR A 325 18.75 -7.00 18.41
N LYS A 326 19.42 -6.05 19.08
CA LYS A 326 19.35 -5.87 20.53
C LYS A 326 18.37 -4.75 20.92
N ASP A 327 17.76 -4.88 22.10
CA ASP A 327 16.86 -3.86 22.65
C ASP A 327 17.60 -2.52 22.78
N LYS A 328 17.01 -1.44 22.28
CA LYS A 328 17.58 -0.07 22.18
C LYS A 328 18.85 0.11 21.33
N GLU A 329 19.28 -0.89 20.57
CA GLU A 329 20.36 -0.72 19.59
C GLU A 329 19.86 0.15 18.42
N SER A 330 20.70 1.04 17.86
CA SER A 330 20.34 1.76 16.63
C SER A 330 20.70 0.95 15.38
N LEU A 331 20.10 1.27 14.22
CA LEU A 331 20.47 0.65 12.95
C LEU A 331 21.98 0.79 12.69
N LYS A 332 22.55 1.99 12.90
CA LYS A 332 23.99 2.27 12.83
C LYS A 332 24.84 1.31 13.68
N GLN A 333 24.43 1.07 14.92
CA GLN A 333 25.13 0.18 15.85
C GLN A 333 25.02 -1.28 15.40
N TYR A 334 23.83 -1.71 14.96
CA TYR A 334 23.57 -3.05 14.47
C TYR A 334 24.40 -3.36 13.21
N SER A 335 24.37 -2.47 12.22
CA SER A 335 25.16 -2.57 10.99
C SER A 335 26.66 -2.62 11.27
N ARG A 336 27.18 -1.72 12.12
CA ARG A 336 28.58 -1.76 12.57
C ARG A 336 28.94 -3.09 13.27
N ARG A 337 28.01 -3.70 14.01
CA ARG A 337 28.21 -5.01 14.64
C ARG A 337 28.21 -6.15 13.63
N LEU A 338 27.27 -6.15 12.67
CA LEU A 338 27.23 -7.16 11.61
C LEU A 338 28.50 -7.13 10.74
N ASN A 339 28.98 -5.95 10.36
CA ASN A 339 30.21 -5.79 9.54
C ASN A 339 31.51 -6.17 10.28
N ARG A 340 31.47 -6.30 11.61
CA ARG A 340 32.55 -6.86 12.43
C ARG A 340 32.41 -8.37 12.63
N TYR A 341 31.20 -8.89 12.45
CA TYR A 341 30.89 -10.30 12.68
C TYR A 341 31.03 -11.13 11.40
N PHE A 342 30.66 -10.56 10.26
CA PHE A 342 30.73 -11.13 8.93
C PHE A 342 31.70 -10.33 8.05
N THR A 343 32.08 -10.88 6.91
CA THR A 343 33.04 -10.25 5.99
C THR A 343 32.32 -9.27 5.06
N PRO A 344 32.66 -7.96 5.06
CA PRO A 344 32.17 -7.01 4.08
C PRO A 344 32.60 -7.39 2.66
N ILE A 345 31.65 -7.38 1.74
CA ILE A 345 31.88 -7.49 0.31
C ILE A 345 32.10 -6.06 -0.21
N PRO A 346 33.25 -5.74 -0.81
CA PRO A 346 33.49 -4.41 -1.38
C PRO A 346 32.41 -4.03 -2.39
N GLY A 347 31.92 -2.79 -2.30
CA GLY A 347 30.95 -2.22 -3.23
C GLY A 347 30.94 -0.70 -3.10
N ASP A 348 31.16 -0.02 -4.22
CA ASP A 348 31.46 1.43 -4.25
C ASP A 348 30.22 2.34 -4.21
N ASP A 349 29.02 1.75 -4.22
CA ASP A 349 27.76 2.49 -4.20
C ASP A 349 27.52 3.15 -2.83
N SER A 350 27.78 4.45 -2.72
CA SER A 350 27.36 5.30 -1.58
C SER A 350 25.83 5.47 -1.46
N SER A 351 25.07 4.99 -2.44
CA SER A 351 23.63 5.22 -2.57
C SER A 351 22.87 3.94 -2.95
N PHE A 352 21.55 3.94 -2.77
CA PHE A 352 20.67 2.88 -3.24
C PHE A 352 19.37 3.47 -3.79
N VAL A 353 18.64 2.66 -4.56
CA VAL A 353 17.41 3.09 -5.25
C VAL A 353 16.26 2.21 -4.83
N MET A 354 15.24 2.79 -4.18
CA MET A 354 13.98 2.10 -3.91
C MET A 354 13.02 2.30 -5.09
N VAL A 355 12.55 1.20 -5.66
CA VAL A 355 11.50 1.21 -6.69
C VAL A 355 10.12 1.21 -6.01
N LEU A 356 9.23 2.07 -6.51
CA LEU A 356 7.83 2.16 -6.06
C LEU A 356 7.06 0.85 -6.33
N PRO A 357 5.92 0.61 -5.64
CA PRO A 357 5.09 -0.60 -5.77
C PRO A 357 4.28 -0.65 -7.08
N ALA A 358 4.97 -0.65 -8.22
CA ALA A 358 4.38 -0.59 -9.56
C ALA A 358 3.33 -1.70 -9.80
N SER A 359 2.17 -1.32 -10.31
CA SER A 359 1.02 -2.22 -10.53
C SER A 359 0.33 -1.98 -11.87
N LEU A 360 -0.12 -3.06 -12.50
CA LEU A 360 -1.12 -3.05 -13.56
C LEU A 360 -2.50 -3.21 -12.91
N ASN A 361 -3.42 -2.32 -13.23
CA ASN A 361 -4.79 -2.32 -12.73
C ASN A 361 -5.74 -2.55 -13.90
N LEU A 362 -6.55 -3.59 -13.80
CA LEU A 362 -7.63 -3.91 -14.73
C LEU A 362 -8.96 -3.70 -14.02
N MET A 363 -9.90 -3.02 -14.67
CA MET A 363 -11.22 -2.72 -14.14
C MET A 363 -12.29 -3.09 -15.17
N ALA A 364 -13.34 -3.75 -14.72
CA ALA A 364 -14.61 -3.88 -15.44
C ALA A 364 -15.73 -3.51 -14.48
N ASP A 365 -16.72 -2.78 -14.95
CA ASP A 365 -17.76 -2.25 -14.07
C ASP A 365 -19.08 -2.08 -14.83
N TYR A 366 -20.13 -2.72 -14.31
CA TYR A 366 -21.40 -2.90 -14.99
C TYR A 366 -22.52 -2.19 -14.23
N ASN A 367 -23.28 -1.39 -14.96
CA ASN A 367 -24.44 -0.65 -14.45
C ASN A 367 -25.72 -1.47 -14.67
N ILE A 368 -26.36 -1.89 -13.58
CA ILE A 368 -27.59 -2.68 -13.65
C ILE A 368 -28.78 -1.76 -13.92
N ASP A 369 -29.00 -0.77 -13.07
CA ASP A 369 -30.18 0.11 -13.08
C ASP A 369 -29.89 1.50 -12.44
N SER A 370 -28.81 2.15 -12.89
CA SER A 370 -28.32 3.49 -12.53
C SER A 370 -27.97 3.76 -11.05
N ARG A 371 -28.39 2.89 -10.14
CA ARG A 371 -28.12 2.91 -8.70
C ARG A 371 -27.39 1.64 -8.27
N PHE A 372 -27.70 0.50 -8.87
CA PHE A 372 -27.03 -0.77 -8.61
C PHE A 372 -25.98 -1.05 -9.67
N PHE A 373 -24.78 -1.42 -9.22
CA PHE A 373 -23.66 -1.76 -10.07
C PHE A 373 -22.89 -2.95 -9.51
N VAL A 374 -22.13 -3.63 -10.36
CA VAL A 374 -21.13 -4.62 -9.94
C VAL A 374 -19.82 -4.30 -10.64
N SER A 375 -18.77 -4.02 -9.85
CA SER A 375 -17.41 -3.87 -10.35
C SER A 375 -16.56 -5.12 -10.12
N ALA A 376 -15.61 -5.35 -11.02
CA ALA A 376 -14.49 -6.26 -10.87
C ALA A 376 -13.19 -5.47 -11.06
N ASN A 377 -12.24 -5.62 -10.15
CA ASN A 377 -10.95 -4.94 -10.21
C ASN A 377 -9.81 -5.94 -9.90
N ALA A 378 -8.85 -6.06 -10.80
CA ALA A 378 -7.67 -6.89 -10.61
C ALA A 378 -6.42 -5.99 -10.53
N VAL A 379 -5.70 -6.08 -9.42
CA VAL A 379 -4.43 -5.41 -9.20
C VAL A 379 -3.33 -6.46 -9.36
N ILE A 380 -2.39 -6.23 -10.28
CA ILE A 380 -1.28 -7.14 -10.59
C ILE A 380 0.03 -6.40 -10.32
N ALA A 381 0.76 -6.81 -9.29
CA ALA A 381 2.03 -6.21 -8.94
C ALA A 381 3.13 -6.57 -9.94
N LEU A 382 3.57 -5.58 -10.72
CA LEU A 382 4.58 -5.73 -11.77
C LEU A 382 5.98 -5.98 -11.19
N ASN A 383 6.20 -5.55 -9.94
CA ASN A 383 7.48 -5.66 -9.26
C ASN A 383 7.52 -6.74 -8.15
N ALA A 384 6.57 -7.69 -8.11
CA ALA A 384 6.53 -8.76 -7.10
C ALA A 384 7.38 -10.02 -7.41
N GLY A 385 8.16 -10.03 -8.50
CA GLY A 385 8.96 -11.19 -8.95
C GLY A 385 10.20 -11.51 -8.11
N LYS A 386 11.09 -12.39 -8.57
CA LYS A 386 12.36 -12.72 -7.87
C LYS A 386 13.49 -11.68 -8.05
N ASN A 387 13.38 -10.76 -9.01
CA ASN A 387 14.49 -9.88 -9.43
C ASN A 387 14.36 -8.46 -8.85
N GLY A 388 15.45 -7.93 -8.28
CA GLY A 388 15.47 -6.64 -7.56
C GLY A 388 15.70 -6.80 -6.05
N LEU A 389 16.53 -5.93 -5.48
CA LEU A 389 16.91 -5.92 -4.05
C LEU A 389 16.09 -4.89 -3.25
N ALA A 390 15.96 -3.69 -3.80
CA ALA A 390 15.49 -2.49 -3.14
C ALA A 390 14.13 -2.06 -3.72
N ARG A 391 13.05 -2.60 -3.17
CA ARG A 391 11.66 -2.34 -3.60
C ARG A 391 10.68 -2.69 -2.51
N THR A 392 9.47 -2.18 -2.66
CA THR A 392 8.27 -2.73 -2.04
C THR A 392 7.27 -3.11 -3.14
N TYR A 393 6.40 -4.10 -2.92
CA TYR A 393 5.45 -4.55 -3.95
C TYR A 393 3.99 -4.34 -3.53
N ALA A 394 3.13 -4.03 -4.50
CA ALA A 394 1.69 -3.98 -4.30
C ALA A 394 1.13 -5.39 -4.01
N THR A 395 0.02 -5.49 -3.27
CA THR A 395 -0.65 -6.78 -3.08
C THR A 395 -1.41 -7.16 -4.34
N THR A 396 -0.92 -8.16 -5.09
CA THR A 396 -1.69 -8.76 -6.20
C THR A 396 -2.98 -9.37 -5.64
N GLN A 397 -4.12 -8.99 -6.21
CA GLN A 397 -5.46 -9.33 -5.74
C GLN A 397 -6.54 -9.12 -6.81
N LEU A 398 -7.67 -9.80 -6.62
CA LEU A 398 -8.91 -9.62 -7.37
C LEU A 398 -10.01 -9.17 -6.40
N LEU A 399 -10.78 -8.17 -6.79
CA LEU A 399 -11.93 -7.65 -6.07
C LEU A 399 -13.17 -7.74 -6.94
N ILE A 400 -14.30 -8.14 -6.35
CA ILE A 400 -15.64 -8.02 -6.94
C ILE A 400 -16.48 -7.22 -5.95
N THR A 401 -17.07 -6.11 -6.36
CA THR A 401 -17.82 -5.20 -5.47
C THR A 401 -19.19 -4.90 -6.05
N PRO A 402 -20.24 -5.62 -5.62
CA PRO A 402 -21.61 -5.12 -5.66
C PRO A 402 -21.68 -3.79 -4.89
N ARG A 403 -22.33 -2.80 -5.49
CA ARG A 403 -22.44 -1.45 -4.93
C ARG A 403 -23.81 -0.83 -5.24
N TYR A 404 -24.31 -0.07 -4.28
CA TYR A 404 -25.49 0.78 -4.41
C TYR A 404 -25.06 2.24 -4.29
N GLU A 405 -25.39 3.09 -5.26
CA GLU A 405 -24.97 4.48 -5.32
C GLU A 405 -26.14 5.43 -5.63
N THR A 406 -26.10 6.60 -4.98
CA THR A 406 -26.95 7.77 -5.21
C THR A 406 -26.07 9.02 -5.08
N GLU A 407 -26.61 10.22 -5.28
CA GLU A 407 -25.80 11.45 -5.16
C GLU A 407 -25.15 11.60 -3.76
N LEU A 408 -25.92 11.41 -2.69
CA LEU A 408 -25.45 11.63 -1.31
C LEU A 408 -25.09 10.35 -0.55
N PHE A 409 -25.50 9.16 -1.00
CA PHE A 409 -25.22 7.90 -0.33
C PHE A 409 -24.60 6.86 -1.26
N GLY A 410 -23.65 6.07 -0.73
CA GLY A 410 -23.13 4.88 -1.38
C GLY A 410 -22.88 3.75 -0.37
N ALA A 411 -23.17 2.52 -0.76
CA ALA A 411 -22.84 1.31 -0.01
C ALA A 411 -22.08 0.33 -0.92
N TYR A 412 -20.99 -0.24 -0.41
CA TYR A 412 -20.03 -1.04 -1.16
C TYR A 412 -19.79 -2.36 -0.43
N MET A 413 -19.89 -3.50 -1.10
CA MET A 413 -19.63 -4.81 -0.51
C MET A 413 -18.48 -5.53 -1.23
N PRO A 414 -17.21 -5.16 -0.97
CA PRO A 414 -16.08 -5.80 -1.63
C PRO A 414 -15.90 -7.25 -1.16
N PHE A 415 -15.82 -8.15 -2.13
CA PHE A 415 -15.30 -9.51 -2.01
C PHE A 415 -13.88 -9.50 -2.58
N VAL A 416 -12.88 -9.87 -1.79
CA VAL A 416 -11.46 -9.77 -2.18
C VAL A 416 -10.80 -11.14 -2.10
N ILE A 417 -9.92 -11.46 -3.03
CA ILE A 417 -8.96 -12.56 -2.90
C ILE A 417 -7.56 -12.10 -3.30
N ASN A 418 -6.56 -12.34 -2.45
CA ASN A 418 -5.18 -11.95 -2.70
C ASN A 418 -4.27 -13.14 -3.03
N HIS A 419 -3.08 -12.85 -3.59
CA HIS A 419 -2.08 -13.86 -3.97
C HIS A 419 -1.56 -14.73 -2.80
N ASN A 420 -1.82 -14.37 -1.54
CA ASN A 420 -1.49 -15.18 -0.37
C ASN A 420 -2.59 -16.22 -0.04
N GLY A 421 -3.66 -16.30 -0.83
CA GLY A 421 -4.81 -17.15 -0.57
C GLY A 421 -5.66 -16.66 0.60
N GLN A 422 -5.60 -15.36 0.92
CA GLN A 422 -6.52 -14.73 1.86
C GLN A 422 -7.73 -14.23 1.07
N ALA A 423 -8.93 -14.58 1.54
CA ALA A 423 -10.19 -14.20 0.94
C ALA A 423 -11.03 -13.45 1.99
N ASP A 424 -11.62 -12.34 1.56
CA ASP A 424 -12.28 -11.36 2.41
C ASP A 424 -13.66 -10.97 1.90
N VAL A 425 -14.52 -10.58 2.84
CA VAL A 425 -15.76 -9.84 2.56
C VAL A 425 -15.82 -8.66 3.52
N GLY A 426 -16.20 -7.49 2.99
CA GLY A 426 -16.24 -6.26 3.78
C GLY A 426 -17.38 -5.33 3.43
N ALA A 427 -17.34 -4.14 4.01
CA ALA A 427 -18.29 -3.07 3.74
C ALA A 427 -17.60 -1.71 3.67
N GLY A 428 -18.07 -0.87 2.77
CA GLY A 428 -17.77 0.56 2.74
C GLY A 428 -19.07 1.36 2.62
N PHE A 429 -19.05 2.59 3.15
CA PHE A 429 -20.14 3.53 3.10
C PHE A 429 -19.63 4.92 2.72
N ARG A 430 -20.40 5.61 1.88
CA ARG A 430 -20.27 7.04 1.62
C ARG A 430 -21.54 7.73 2.08
N ILE A 431 -21.42 8.74 2.93
CA ILE A 431 -22.52 9.52 3.50
C ILE A 431 -22.14 10.98 3.36
N GLY A 432 -22.63 11.60 2.27
CA GLY A 432 -22.23 12.94 1.83
C GLY A 432 -20.70 13.05 1.74
N PRO A 433 -20.06 13.94 2.54
CA PRO A 433 -18.63 14.18 2.51
C PRO A 433 -17.78 13.05 3.12
N LEU A 434 -18.37 12.22 3.99
CA LEU A 434 -17.67 11.14 4.69
C LEU A 434 -17.68 9.86 3.86
N VAL A 435 -16.52 9.23 3.74
CA VAL A 435 -16.34 7.87 3.24
C VAL A 435 -15.66 7.07 4.34
N VAL A 436 -16.14 5.87 4.64
CA VAL A 436 -15.54 4.97 5.65
C VAL A 436 -15.76 3.52 5.24
N GLY A 437 -14.80 2.64 5.52
CA GLY A 437 -14.98 1.22 5.22
C GLY A 437 -13.83 0.33 5.67
N SER A 438 -14.01 -0.97 5.41
CA SER A 438 -13.01 -2.01 5.58
C SER A 438 -13.41 -3.19 4.68
N TYR A 439 -12.54 -3.61 3.77
CA TYR A 439 -12.83 -4.73 2.85
C TYR A 439 -12.70 -6.11 3.53
N SER A 440 -12.10 -6.17 4.72
CA SER A 440 -12.03 -7.35 5.59
C SER A 440 -13.00 -7.28 6.79
N LEU A 441 -13.95 -6.33 6.79
CA LEU A 441 -14.85 -6.08 7.92
C LEU A 441 -15.59 -7.33 8.37
N PHE A 442 -16.31 -7.99 7.46
CA PHE A 442 -17.09 -9.18 7.80
C PHE A 442 -16.19 -10.37 8.10
N THR A 443 -15.07 -10.53 7.39
CA THR A 443 -14.04 -11.52 7.71
C THR A 443 -13.57 -11.39 9.16
N THR A 444 -13.23 -10.18 9.58
CA THR A 444 -12.73 -9.84 10.91
C THR A 444 -13.82 -9.98 11.98
N LEU A 445 -15.08 -9.71 11.65
CA LEU A 445 -16.20 -9.94 12.55
C LEU A 445 -16.47 -11.43 12.77
N PHE A 446 -16.44 -12.26 11.71
CA PHE A 446 -16.77 -13.69 11.81
C PHE A 446 -15.58 -14.57 12.25
N GLN A 447 -14.32 -14.16 12.03
CA GLN A 447 -13.16 -14.92 12.48
C GLN A 447 -12.76 -14.59 13.93
N HIS A 448 -12.46 -15.63 14.73
CA HIS A 448 -11.91 -15.44 16.08
C HIS A 448 -10.44 -14.97 16.08
N ARG A 449 -9.67 -15.41 15.07
CA ARG A 449 -8.23 -15.11 14.92
C ARG A 449 -7.94 -14.70 13.48
N ILE A 450 -7.37 -13.51 13.31
CA ILE A 450 -7.08 -12.88 12.03
C ILE A 450 -5.57 -12.84 11.78
N ASN A 451 -5.13 -12.81 10.52
CA ASN A 451 -3.73 -12.56 10.13
C ASN A 451 -3.57 -11.37 9.16
N HIS A 452 -4.67 -10.68 8.88
CA HIS A 452 -4.76 -9.47 8.09
C HIS A 452 -5.98 -8.66 8.58
N SER A 453 -5.97 -7.37 8.32
CA SER A 453 -7.08 -6.45 8.62
C SER A 453 -6.84 -5.13 7.91
N ASP A 454 -7.92 -4.45 7.53
CA ASP A 454 -7.86 -3.12 6.93
C ASP A 454 -8.91 -2.15 7.48
N ALA A 455 -8.69 -0.86 7.26
CA ALA A 455 -9.71 0.18 7.37
C ALA A 455 -9.34 1.39 6.50
N PHE A 456 -10.34 2.14 6.05
CA PHE A 456 -10.16 3.42 5.38
C PHE A 456 -11.19 4.45 5.84
N VAL A 457 -10.81 5.72 5.80
CA VAL A 457 -11.69 6.86 6.05
C VAL A 457 -11.25 8.05 5.20
N ALA A 458 -12.20 8.80 4.66
CA ALA A 458 -11.94 10.04 3.94
C ALA A 458 -13.04 11.08 4.17
N LEU A 459 -12.63 12.35 4.17
CA LEU A 459 -13.50 13.51 4.20
C LEU A 459 -13.18 14.38 2.98
N ARG A 460 -14.19 14.63 2.16
CA ARG A 460 -14.06 15.42 0.93
C ARG A 460 -15.34 16.21 0.63
N LEU A 461 -15.28 17.16 -0.27
CA LEU A 461 -16.41 18.00 -0.67
C LEU A 461 -16.49 18.12 -2.19
N ASN A 462 -17.72 18.17 -2.71
CA ASN A 462 -18.02 18.54 -4.09
C ASN A 462 -19.37 19.31 -4.16
N PRO A 463 -19.70 19.96 -5.28
CA PRO A 463 -20.94 20.75 -5.44
C PRO A 463 -22.23 20.02 -5.04
N GLY A 464 -22.37 18.74 -5.39
CA GLY A 464 -23.57 17.95 -5.06
C GLY A 464 -23.83 17.81 -3.56
N MET A 465 -22.81 17.95 -2.72
CA MET A 465 -22.92 17.88 -1.26
C MET A 465 -23.30 19.21 -0.60
N LEU A 466 -23.09 20.35 -1.27
CA LEU A 466 -23.37 21.68 -0.72
C LEU A 466 -24.83 22.12 -0.91
N GLY A 467 -25.61 21.30 -1.62
CA GLY A 467 -27.01 21.56 -1.96
C GLY A 467 -27.16 22.62 -3.06
N LYS A 468 -28.19 22.48 -3.90
CA LYS A 468 -28.58 23.55 -4.81
C LYS A 468 -29.09 24.72 -3.98
N ARG A 469 -28.22 25.72 -3.75
CA ARG A 469 -28.64 27.04 -3.28
C ARG A 469 -29.57 27.59 -4.35
N ASN A 470 -30.87 27.52 -4.07
CA ASN A 470 -31.92 27.80 -5.02
C ASN A 470 -31.97 29.32 -5.27
N ASN A 471 -31.07 29.82 -6.11
CA ASN A 471 -30.98 31.22 -6.51
C ASN A 471 -32.14 31.57 -7.44
N SER A 472 -33.34 31.60 -6.87
CA SER A 472 -34.47 32.29 -7.49
C SER A 472 -34.14 33.78 -7.59
N LYS A 473 -34.15 34.27 -8.84
CA LYS A 473 -34.07 35.68 -9.26
C LYS A 473 -32.68 36.35 -9.15
N GLY A 474 -32.21 36.77 -10.32
CA GLY A 474 -30.93 37.47 -10.51
C GLY A 474 -30.56 37.58 -11.99
N GLN A 475 -31.52 37.89 -12.87
CA GLN A 475 -31.19 38.29 -14.23
C GLN A 475 -30.44 39.63 -14.17
N LEU A 476 -29.12 39.58 -14.17
CA LEU A 476 -28.29 40.72 -14.57
C LEU A 476 -28.40 40.83 -16.09
N GLY A 477 -29.41 41.56 -16.55
CA GLY A 477 -29.49 41.99 -17.94
C GLY A 477 -28.33 42.92 -18.24
N CYS A 478 -27.49 42.58 -19.22
CA CYS A 478 -26.57 43.54 -19.80
C CYS A 478 -27.40 44.64 -20.50
N PRO A 479 -27.12 45.94 -20.27
CA PRO A 479 -27.75 46.99 -21.04
C PRO A 479 -27.33 46.87 -22.51
N VAL A 480 -28.31 46.97 -23.40
CA VAL A 480 -28.05 47.13 -24.84
C VAL A 480 -27.69 48.61 -25.04
N ASN A 481 -26.44 48.89 -25.40
CA ASN A 481 -26.08 50.21 -25.90
C ASN A 481 -26.49 50.31 -27.37
N TYR A 482 -27.16 51.40 -27.70
CA TYR A 482 -27.52 51.80 -29.07
C TYR A 482 -26.30 52.23 -29.88
#